data_AF-A0A6J8EUT2-F1
#
_entry.id   AF-A0A6J8EUT2-F1
#
_cell.length_a   1.000
_cell.length_b   1.000
_cell.length_c   1.000
_cell.angle_alpha   90.00
_cell.angle_beta   90.00
_cell.angle_gamma   90.00
#
_symmetry.space_group_name_H-M   'P 1'
#
loop_
_entity.id
_entity.type
_entity.pdbx_description
1 polymer ?
#
loop_
_entity_poly.entity_id
_entity_poly.type
_entity_poly.pdbx_seq_one_letter_code
_entity_poly.pdbx_strand_id
1 'polypeptide(L)'
;MTTYFLLIVLISASALIVEDVFPPRLEECYSGQTDKNTTPYDVQTSCLESFLAEMYKNTSSTGLGKDAFDWLDSFGRKLHFRLRRQTRYRLRVRKEIRTLSETEFENFIDAVKALKSDTSVSPNKYDSFALMHQRGAGKSAHDGPNFVSWHRYFCVLFEEALREYNSRVTLPYWDSRADYLMDNQEDSILFTEIFSGNPKGVVYTGPFAYWSTPIQPSTLLRRELGIKGSLINPERLKAVFRKRYHWEILRPTAPDSDHANLESHHDNVHRWVGGNRGHMASIIFSPMDPVFWLHHCFVDYLWEKFRERQNKLGINSETDYPSTTILEHMPNRLMDNLRPQK
;
A
#
# COMPACT_ATOMS: atom_id res chain seq x y z
N MET A 1 -42.48 0.15 55.74
CA MET A 1 -42.72 0.08 54.28
C MET A 1 -41.48 0.62 53.60
N THR A 2 -40.69 -0.26 53.01
CA THR A 2 -39.45 0.08 52.30
C THR A 2 -39.70 -0.26 50.84
N THR A 3 -39.93 0.75 50.01
CA THR A 3 -40.22 0.58 48.59
C THR A 3 -39.02 1.04 47.78
N TYR A 4 -38.40 0.11 47.07
CA TYR A 4 -37.28 0.33 46.16
C TYR A 4 -37.75 1.12 44.93
N PHE A 5 -37.06 2.21 44.58
CA PHE A 5 -37.14 2.79 43.25
C PHE A 5 -35.90 2.40 42.44
N LEU A 6 -36.12 1.55 41.44
CA LEU A 6 -35.17 1.28 40.37
C LEU A 6 -34.94 2.58 39.57
N LEU A 7 -33.71 3.10 39.63
CA LEU A 7 -33.22 4.08 38.67
C LEU A 7 -32.79 3.33 37.40
N ILE A 8 -33.70 3.20 36.44
CA ILE A 8 -33.36 2.82 35.06
C ILE A 8 -32.68 4.04 34.43
N VAL A 9 -31.36 3.98 34.32
CA VAL A 9 -30.60 4.90 33.46
C VAL A 9 -30.89 4.52 32.02
N LEU A 10 -31.82 5.23 31.38
CA LEU A 10 -31.93 5.25 29.93
C LEU A 10 -30.71 5.99 29.39
N ILE A 11 -29.64 5.25 29.07
CA ILE A 11 -28.61 5.74 28.16
C ILE A 11 -29.27 5.84 26.80
N SER A 12 -29.62 7.04 26.38
CA SER A 12 -29.91 7.34 24.98
C SER A 12 -28.67 7.01 24.17
N ALA A 13 -28.64 5.81 23.59
CA ALA A 13 -27.72 5.47 22.52
C ALA A 13 -28.16 6.26 21.29
N SER A 14 -27.75 7.53 21.21
CA SER A 14 -27.81 8.29 19.97
C SER A 14 -26.74 7.72 19.04
N ALA A 15 -27.14 6.78 18.19
CA ALA A 15 -26.34 6.42 17.04
C ALA A 15 -26.26 7.65 16.13
N LEU A 16 -25.04 8.14 15.89
CA LEU A 16 -24.79 9.09 14.81
C LEU A 16 -24.97 8.31 13.50
N ILE A 17 -26.18 8.33 12.95
CA ILE A 17 -26.44 7.85 11.60
C ILE A 17 -25.94 8.95 10.67
N VAL A 18 -24.73 8.78 10.15
CA VAL A 18 -24.27 9.56 9.00
C VAL A 18 -24.89 8.88 7.78
N GLU A 19 -25.64 9.63 6.96
CA GLU A 19 -26.01 9.15 5.63
C GLU A 19 -24.71 8.93 4.85
N ASP A 20 -24.35 7.67 4.66
CA ASP A 20 -23.29 7.32 3.73
C ASP A 20 -23.85 7.57 2.32
N VAL A 21 -23.19 8.45 1.57
CA VAL A 21 -23.65 8.80 0.23
C VAL A 21 -23.52 7.56 -0.63
N PHE A 22 -24.66 7.02 -1.09
CA PHE A 22 -24.65 5.90 -2.01
C PHE A 22 -23.76 6.25 -3.21
N PRO A 23 -22.90 5.34 -3.67
CA PRO A 23 -22.14 5.59 -4.89
C PRO A 23 -23.11 6.02 -6.00
N PRO A 24 -22.84 7.11 -6.75
CA PRO A 24 -23.84 7.73 -7.63
C PRO A 24 -24.49 6.76 -8.62
N ARG A 25 -23.77 5.71 -9.04
CA ARG A 25 -24.31 4.63 -9.90
C ARG A 25 -25.22 3.62 -9.18
N LEU A 26 -24.94 3.32 -7.92
CA LEU A 26 -25.84 2.50 -7.11
C LEU A 26 -27.12 3.30 -6.86
N GLU A 27 -26.98 4.59 -6.54
CA GLU A 27 -28.12 5.50 -6.40
C GLU A 27 -28.95 5.57 -7.69
N GLU A 28 -28.29 5.73 -8.84
CA GLU A 28 -28.93 5.71 -10.16
C GLU A 28 -29.65 4.37 -10.43
N CYS A 29 -29.02 3.23 -10.13
CA CYS A 29 -29.64 1.91 -10.30
C CYS A 29 -30.86 1.70 -9.39
N TYR A 30 -30.73 2.04 -8.11
CA TYR A 30 -31.82 1.97 -7.13
C TYR A 30 -32.98 2.87 -7.54
N SER A 31 -32.70 4.06 -8.08
CA SER A 31 -33.71 5.00 -8.58
C SER A 31 -34.37 4.55 -9.89
N GLY A 32 -33.66 3.77 -10.72
CA GLY A 32 -34.11 3.33 -12.04
C GLY A 32 -34.90 2.02 -12.05
N GLN A 33 -34.75 1.14 -11.04
CA GLN A 33 -35.40 -0.19 -10.99
C GLN A 33 -36.64 -0.27 -10.11
N THR A 34 -37.14 0.85 -9.57
CA THR A 34 -38.42 0.88 -8.86
C THR A 34 -39.61 0.90 -9.84
N ASP A 35 -39.95 -0.25 -10.41
CA ASP A 35 -41.27 -0.49 -11.02
C ASP A 35 -42.18 -1.32 -10.10
N LYS A 36 -43.50 -1.35 -10.36
CA LYS A 36 -44.50 -1.99 -9.49
C LYS A 36 -44.38 -3.53 -9.39
N ASN A 37 -43.53 -4.18 -10.19
CA ASN A 37 -43.41 -5.63 -10.27
C ASN A 37 -42.06 -6.16 -9.73
N THR A 38 -41.18 -5.28 -9.25
CA THR A 38 -39.85 -5.67 -8.77
C THR A 38 -39.81 -5.61 -7.25
N THR A 39 -39.46 -6.71 -6.56
CA THR A 39 -39.41 -6.70 -5.10
C THR A 39 -38.15 -5.96 -4.61
N PRO A 40 -38.14 -5.41 -3.38
CA PRO A 40 -36.93 -4.81 -2.80
C PRO A 40 -35.73 -5.77 -2.78
N TYR A 41 -35.98 -7.08 -2.65
CA TYR A 41 -34.93 -8.11 -2.72
C TYR A 41 -34.36 -8.24 -4.13
N ASP A 42 -35.20 -8.18 -5.17
CA ASP A 42 -34.77 -8.27 -6.57
C ASP A 42 -33.98 -7.03 -6.99
N VAL A 43 -34.41 -5.83 -6.58
CA VAL A 43 -33.67 -4.58 -6.82
C VAL A 43 -32.32 -4.61 -6.08
N GLN A 44 -32.31 -5.03 -4.81
CA GLN A 44 -31.08 -5.12 -4.03
C GLN A 44 -30.10 -6.14 -4.61
N THR A 45 -30.59 -7.30 -5.04
CA THR A 45 -29.76 -8.34 -5.65
C THR A 45 -29.27 -7.89 -7.03
N SER A 46 -30.14 -7.40 -7.91
CA SER A 46 -29.80 -6.93 -9.26
C SER A 46 -28.82 -5.76 -9.27
N CYS A 47 -29.08 -4.70 -8.49
CA CYS A 47 -28.21 -3.52 -8.44
C CYS A 47 -26.89 -3.80 -7.74
N LEU A 48 -26.90 -4.55 -6.64
CA LEU A 48 -25.68 -4.90 -5.93
C LEU A 48 -24.85 -5.93 -6.71
N GLU A 49 -25.46 -6.95 -7.30
CA GLU A 49 -24.76 -7.92 -8.15
C GLU A 49 -24.24 -7.27 -9.42
N SER A 50 -24.96 -6.32 -10.04
CA SER A 50 -24.47 -5.60 -11.22
C SER A 50 -23.31 -4.67 -10.88
N PHE A 51 -23.40 -3.93 -9.76
CA PHE A 51 -22.30 -3.10 -9.25
C PHE A 51 -21.08 -3.95 -8.87
N LEU A 52 -21.31 -5.03 -8.13
CA LEU A 52 -20.26 -5.98 -7.75
C LEU A 52 -19.70 -6.69 -8.98
N ALA A 53 -20.51 -7.02 -9.99
CA ALA A 53 -20.09 -7.63 -11.26
C ALA A 53 -19.35 -6.64 -12.16
N GLU A 54 -19.60 -5.34 -12.08
CA GLU A 54 -18.81 -4.32 -12.77
C GLU A 54 -17.45 -4.11 -12.08
N MET A 55 -17.44 -4.09 -10.74
CA MET A 55 -16.21 -4.20 -9.96
C MET A 55 -15.46 -5.52 -10.25
N TYR A 56 -16.17 -6.63 -10.43
CA TYR A 56 -15.63 -7.92 -10.83
C TYR A 56 -15.17 -7.94 -12.29
N LYS A 57 -15.84 -7.25 -13.21
CA LYS A 57 -15.39 -7.05 -14.60
C LYS A 57 -14.13 -6.19 -14.66
N ASN A 58 -13.87 -5.37 -13.65
CA ASN A 58 -12.57 -4.75 -13.44
C ASN A 58 -11.51 -5.74 -12.87
N THR A 59 -11.89 -6.87 -12.26
CA THR A 59 -10.95 -7.94 -11.85
C THR A 59 -10.51 -8.83 -13.01
N SER A 60 -11.36 -9.11 -14.00
CA SER A 60 -10.92 -9.76 -15.27
C SER A 60 -9.94 -8.90 -16.06
N SER A 61 -9.81 -7.64 -15.69
CA SER A 61 -8.89 -6.68 -16.25
C SER A 61 -7.51 -6.71 -15.56
N THR A 62 -7.41 -7.00 -14.25
CA THR A 62 -6.11 -7.02 -13.52
C THR A 62 -5.29 -8.30 -13.74
N GLY A 63 -5.89 -9.36 -14.29
CA GLY A 63 -5.26 -10.68 -14.39
C GLY A 63 -5.19 -11.42 -13.05
N LEU A 64 -5.89 -10.92 -12.02
CA LEU A 64 -5.96 -11.52 -10.70
C LEU A 64 -7.05 -12.59 -10.65
N GLY A 65 -6.74 -13.79 -10.14
CA GLY A 65 -7.72 -14.84 -9.92
C GLY A 65 -8.70 -14.50 -8.78
N LYS A 66 -9.89 -15.12 -8.78
CA LYS A 66 -10.88 -14.97 -7.72
C LYS A 66 -10.35 -15.43 -6.35
N ASP A 67 -9.64 -16.54 -6.35
CA ASP A 67 -8.92 -17.10 -5.22
C ASP A 67 -7.89 -16.12 -4.63
N ALA A 68 -7.10 -15.48 -5.48
CA ALA A 68 -6.16 -14.45 -5.07
C ALA A 68 -6.87 -13.24 -4.47
N PHE A 69 -7.94 -12.77 -5.10
CA PHE A 69 -8.76 -11.68 -4.57
C PHE A 69 -9.35 -12.02 -3.19
N ASP A 70 -9.97 -13.19 -3.04
CA ASP A 70 -10.58 -13.60 -1.77
C ASP A 70 -9.55 -13.76 -0.64
N TRP A 71 -8.35 -14.24 -0.97
CA TRP A 71 -7.22 -14.34 -0.04
C TRP A 71 -6.73 -12.96 0.41
N LEU A 72 -6.51 -12.03 -0.54
CA LEU A 72 -6.10 -10.65 -0.25
C LEU A 72 -7.14 -9.92 0.61
N ASP A 73 -8.42 -10.04 0.25
CA ASP A 73 -9.56 -9.47 0.98
C ASP A 73 -9.69 -10.03 2.40
N SER A 74 -9.19 -11.25 2.64
CA SER A 74 -9.17 -11.85 3.98
C SER A 74 -8.28 -11.10 4.97
N PHE A 75 -7.18 -10.49 4.52
CA PHE A 75 -6.28 -9.74 5.39
C PHE A 75 -6.92 -8.44 5.88
N GLY A 76 -7.66 -7.73 5.03
CA GLY A 76 -8.37 -6.52 5.42
C GLY A 76 -9.36 -6.78 6.55
N ARG A 77 -10.13 -7.87 6.45
CA ARG A 77 -11.03 -8.33 7.53
C ARG A 77 -10.25 -8.63 8.81
N LYS A 78 -9.20 -9.46 8.73
CA LYS A 78 -8.38 -9.85 9.89
C LYS A 78 -7.77 -8.62 10.58
N LEU A 79 -7.27 -7.65 9.81
CA LEU A 79 -6.67 -6.42 10.35
C LEU A 79 -7.71 -5.56 11.06
N HIS A 80 -8.89 -5.37 10.48
CA HIS A 80 -9.98 -4.62 11.11
C HIS A 80 -10.40 -5.25 12.44
N PHE A 81 -10.57 -6.58 12.48
CA PHE A 81 -10.89 -7.30 13.71
C PHE A 81 -9.78 -7.21 14.75
N ARG A 82 -8.51 -7.26 14.32
CA ARG A 82 -7.36 -7.09 15.20
C ARG A 82 -7.43 -5.72 15.89
N LEU A 83 -7.54 -4.64 15.12
CA LEU A 83 -7.56 -3.26 15.62
C LEU A 83 -8.69 -2.99 16.63
N ARG A 84 -9.86 -3.64 16.50
CA ARG A 84 -10.99 -3.44 17.43
C ARG A 84 -10.89 -4.21 18.76
N ARG A 85 -10.07 -5.25 18.89
CA ARG A 85 -10.19 -6.22 20.02
C ARG A 85 -9.06 -6.22 21.05
N GLN A 86 -7.96 -5.46 20.92
CA GLN A 86 -6.81 -5.64 21.83
C GLN A 86 -6.16 -4.37 22.38
N THR A 87 -5.82 -4.43 23.67
CA THR A 87 -5.24 -3.39 24.54
C THR A 87 -3.72 -3.47 24.73
N ARG A 88 -3.01 -4.47 24.17
CA ARG A 88 -1.53 -4.57 24.19
C ARG A 88 -1.00 -5.31 22.96
N TYR A 89 -0.39 -4.59 22.02
CA TYR A 89 0.32 -5.19 20.89
C TYR A 89 1.81 -5.35 21.21
N ARG A 90 2.40 -6.49 20.84
CA ARG A 90 3.85 -6.55 20.61
C ARG A 90 4.11 -5.79 19.31
N LEU A 91 4.69 -4.60 19.44
CA LEU A 91 5.04 -3.76 18.30
C LEU A 91 5.97 -4.52 17.35
N ARG A 92 5.64 -4.49 16.06
CA ARG A 92 6.52 -4.98 15.01
C ARG A 92 7.42 -3.82 14.60
N VAL A 93 8.72 -4.05 14.59
CA VAL A 93 9.72 -3.00 14.31
C VAL A 93 10.37 -3.30 12.97
N ARG A 94 10.09 -2.45 11.99
CA ARG A 94 10.80 -2.47 10.70
C ARG A 94 12.22 -1.95 10.92
N LYS A 95 13.21 -2.69 10.43
CA LYS A 95 14.65 -2.35 10.56
C LYS A 95 15.23 -2.03 9.19
N GLU A 96 16.32 -1.28 9.18
CA GLU A 96 17.09 -1.09 7.95
C GLU A 96 17.68 -2.43 7.53
N ILE A 97 17.53 -2.82 6.26
CA ILE A 97 17.84 -4.18 5.79
C ILE A 97 19.29 -4.62 6.03
N ARG A 98 20.26 -3.69 5.97
CA ARG A 98 21.69 -3.95 6.20
C ARG A 98 22.03 -4.10 7.69
N THR A 99 21.08 -3.84 8.58
CA THR A 99 21.23 -4.00 10.04
C THR A 99 20.57 -5.27 10.57
N LEU A 100 19.88 -6.03 9.71
CA LEU A 100 19.32 -7.32 10.08
C LEU A 100 20.43 -8.30 10.47
N SER A 101 20.16 -9.15 11.45
CA SER A 101 21.01 -10.34 11.61
C SER A 101 20.86 -11.26 10.40
N GLU A 102 21.83 -12.16 10.19
CA GLU A 102 21.77 -13.18 9.13
C GLU A 102 20.45 -13.96 9.16
N THR A 103 20.05 -14.45 10.35
CA THR A 103 18.76 -15.13 10.52
C THR A 103 17.55 -14.25 10.22
N GLU A 104 17.57 -12.96 10.57
CA GLU A 104 16.46 -12.06 10.23
C GLU A 104 16.35 -11.84 8.71
N PHE A 105 17.51 -11.69 8.05
CA PHE A 105 17.60 -11.53 6.61
C PHE A 105 17.14 -12.80 5.86
N GLU A 106 17.65 -13.97 6.24
CA GLU A 106 17.24 -15.27 5.67
C GLU A 106 15.73 -15.50 5.81
N ASN A 107 15.18 -15.29 7.02
CA ASN A 107 13.74 -15.46 7.25
C ASN A 107 12.90 -14.53 6.35
N PHE A 108 13.37 -13.30 6.12
CA PHE A 108 12.71 -12.37 5.21
C PHE A 108 12.78 -12.86 3.76
N ILE A 109 13.97 -13.20 3.27
CA ILE A 109 14.19 -13.69 1.90
C ILE A 109 13.38 -14.97 1.64
N ASP A 110 13.39 -15.92 2.57
CA ASP A 110 12.67 -17.18 2.44
C ASP A 110 11.15 -16.96 2.41
N ALA A 111 10.60 -16.07 3.25
CA ALA A 111 9.18 -15.75 3.22
C ALA A 111 8.75 -15.08 1.89
N VAL A 112 9.60 -14.18 1.35
CA VAL A 112 9.37 -13.54 0.05
C VAL A 112 9.38 -14.56 -1.08
N LYS A 113 10.37 -15.46 -1.10
CA LYS A 113 10.45 -16.55 -2.08
C LYS A 113 9.30 -17.54 -1.94
N ALA A 114 8.86 -17.83 -0.72
CA ALA A 114 7.72 -18.69 -0.46
C ALA A 114 6.44 -18.11 -1.08
N LEU A 115 6.15 -16.81 -0.88
CA LEU A 115 5.03 -16.13 -1.53
C LEU A 115 5.10 -16.22 -3.07
N LYS A 116 6.30 -16.06 -3.65
CA LYS A 116 6.49 -16.13 -5.10
C LYS A 116 6.27 -17.54 -5.65
N SER A 117 6.66 -18.57 -4.89
CA SER A 117 6.47 -19.98 -5.26
C SER A 117 5.08 -20.53 -4.98
N ASP A 118 4.30 -19.87 -4.12
CA ASP A 118 2.99 -20.36 -3.70
C ASP A 118 1.92 -20.02 -4.75
N THR A 119 1.62 -21.03 -5.57
CA THR A 119 0.58 -21.00 -6.61
C THR A 119 -0.78 -21.49 -6.10
N SER A 120 -1.04 -21.47 -4.79
CA SER A 120 -2.36 -21.79 -4.23
C SER A 120 -3.43 -20.75 -4.63
N VAL A 121 -3.00 -19.62 -5.17
CA VAL A 121 -3.83 -18.60 -5.80
C VAL A 121 -3.23 -18.23 -7.16
N SER A 122 -4.05 -17.76 -8.10
CA SER A 122 -3.57 -17.33 -9.42
C SER A 122 -3.31 -15.82 -9.49
N PRO A 123 -2.14 -15.36 -9.98
CA PRO A 123 -1.04 -16.15 -10.58
C PRO A 123 -0.06 -16.82 -9.59
N ASN A 124 0.21 -16.19 -8.46
CA ASN A 124 0.81 -16.73 -7.23
C ASN A 124 0.63 -15.66 -6.16
N LYS A 125 0.89 -15.96 -4.90
CA LYS A 125 0.62 -15.02 -3.80
C LYS A 125 1.43 -13.72 -3.89
N TYR A 126 2.70 -13.76 -4.29
CA TYR A 126 3.51 -12.54 -4.47
C TYR A 126 2.98 -11.68 -5.62
N ASP A 127 2.80 -12.30 -6.79
CA ASP A 127 2.37 -11.62 -8.00
C ASP A 127 0.94 -11.07 -7.87
N SER A 128 0.10 -11.71 -7.05
CA SER A 128 -1.22 -11.21 -6.69
C SER A 128 -1.14 -9.84 -6.02
N PHE A 129 -0.23 -9.64 -5.06
CA PHE A 129 0.02 -8.33 -4.48
C PHE A 129 0.51 -7.34 -5.54
N ALA A 130 1.45 -7.75 -6.38
CA ALA A 130 2.00 -6.84 -7.38
C ALA A 130 0.97 -6.39 -8.42
N LEU A 131 -0.01 -7.24 -8.75
CA LEU A 131 -1.15 -6.88 -9.60
C LEU A 131 -2.14 -5.93 -8.91
N MET A 132 -2.24 -5.93 -7.57
CA MET A 132 -3.15 -5.03 -6.84
C MET A 132 -2.81 -3.55 -7.01
N HIS A 133 -1.53 -3.21 -7.15
CA HIS A 133 -1.04 -1.83 -7.30
C HIS A 133 -1.47 -1.18 -8.62
N GLN A 134 -2.05 -1.96 -9.54
CA GLN A 134 -2.31 -1.52 -10.90
C GLN A 134 -3.70 -0.90 -11.05
N ARG A 135 -3.88 -0.15 -12.14
CA ARG A 135 -5.17 0.36 -12.63
C ARG A 135 -5.91 1.23 -11.60
N GLY A 136 -7.09 0.83 -11.14
CA GLY A 136 -7.94 1.61 -10.23
C GLY A 136 -7.22 2.00 -8.94
N ALA A 137 -6.45 1.07 -8.36
CA ALA A 137 -5.58 1.33 -7.23
C ALA A 137 -4.54 2.41 -7.51
N GLY A 138 -3.96 2.46 -8.71
CA GLY A 138 -2.95 3.45 -9.07
C GLY A 138 -3.46 4.90 -8.96
N LYS A 139 -4.75 5.15 -9.21
CA LYS A 139 -5.34 6.48 -9.04
C LYS A 139 -5.47 6.89 -7.57
N SER A 140 -5.81 5.95 -6.70
CA SER A 140 -5.88 6.20 -5.25
C SER A 140 -4.50 6.18 -4.59
N ALA A 141 -3.55 5.45 -5.16
CA ALA A 141 -2.21 5.26 -4.63
C ALA A 141 -1.25 6.39 -4.98
N HIS A 142 -1.49 7.16 -6.04
CA HIS A 142 -0.55 8.16 -6.56
C HIS A 142 -1.19 9.52 -6.81
N ASP A 143 -0.36 10.55 -6.93
CA ASP A 143 -0.73 11.91 -7.34
C ASP A 143 -1.72 12.62 -6.41
N GLY A 144 -1.77 12.21 -5.14
CA GLY A 144 -2.63 12.85 -4.17
C GLY A 144 -2.38 12.49 -2.71
N PRO A 145 -3.18 13.06 -1.80
CA PRO A 145 -2.95 12.94 -0.36
C PRO A 145 -3.00 11.52 0.20
N ASN A 146 -3.64 10.59 -0.49
CA ASN A 146 -3.74 9.20 -0.05
C ASN A 146 -2.44 8.40 -0.30
N PHE A 147 -1.48 8.94 -1.05
CA PHE A 147 -0.26 8.22 -1.44
C PHE A 147 0.43 7.49 -0.28
N VAL A 148 0.76 8.20 0.81
CA VAL A 148 1.47 7.60 1.95
C VAL A 148 0.63 6.60 2.75
N SER A 149 -0.66 6.88 2.94
CA SER A 149 -1.57 6.02 3.71
C SER A 149 -1.91 4.74 2.94
N TRP A 150 -2.15 4.84 1.63
CA TRP A 150 -2.39 3.72 0.75
C TRP A 150 -1.19 2.77 0.76
N HIS A 151 0.03 3.27 0.54
CA HIS A 151 1.24 2.44 0.53
C HIS A 151 1.60 1.88 1.90
N ARG A 152 1.35 2.61 3.01
CA ARG A 152 1.49 2.07 4.36
C ARG A 152 0.61 0.83 4.55
N TYR A 153 -0.67 0.95 4.21
CA TYR A 153 -1.61 -0.16 4.35
C TYR A 153 -1.23 -1.33 3.42
N PHE A 154 -0.81 -1.04 2.18
CA PHE A 154 -0.30 -2.05 1.25
C PHE A 154 0.90 -2.82 1.82
N CYS A 155 1.88 -2.14 2.41
CA CYS A 155 3.02 -2.77 3.09
C CYS A 155 2.57 -3.61 4.30
N VAL A 156 1.57 -3.15 5.07
CA VAL A 156 1.02 -3.95 6.18
C VAL A 156 0.38 -5.24 5.69
N LEU A 157 -0.40 -5.20 4.60
CA LEU A 157 -1.00 -6.41 4.03
C LEU A 157 0.07 -7.40 3.53
N PHE A 158 1.08 -6.90 2.82
CA PHE A 158 2.20 -7.74 2.36
C PHE A 158 2.98 -8.34 3.54
N GLU A 159 3.18 -7.58 4.62
CA GLU A 159 3.77 -8.09 5.85
C GLU A 159 2.92 -9.19 6.51
N GLU A 160 1.59 -9.05 6.57
CA GLU A 160 0.73 -10.14 7.06
C GLU A 160 0.87 -11.40 6.20
N ALA A 161 1.00 -11.26 4.88
CA ALA A 161 1.19 -12.39 3.97
C ALA A 161 2.54 -13.09 4.18
N LEU A 162 3.64 -12.35 4.34
CA LEU A 162 4.95 -12.92 4.70
C LEU A 162 4.88 -13.73 6.00
N ARG A 163 4.06 -13.25 6.94
CA ARG A 163 3.91 -13.86 8.26
C ARG A 163 3.04 -15.12 8.27
N GLU A 164 2.36 -15.45 7.18
CA GLU A 164 1.74 -16.77 7.00
C GLU A 164 2.81 -17.86 6.87
N TYR A 165 4.01 -17.54 6.36
CA TYR A 165 5.15 -18.48 6.27
C TYR A 165 6.07 -18.39 7.47
N ASN A 166 6.29 -17.18 7.99
CA ASN A 166 7.12 -16.99 9.16
C ASN A 166 6.61 -15.84 10.04
N SER A 167 5.98 -16.20 11.16
CA SER A 167 5.39 -15.26 12.13
C SER A 167 6.39 -14.34 12.84
N ARG A 168 7.70 -14.46 12.58
CA ARG A 168 8.73 -13.53 13.09
C ARG A 168 9.12 -12.46 12.08
N VAL A 169 8.78 -12.64 10.81
CA VAL A 169 9.12 -11.68 9.75
C VAL A 169 8.36 -10.37 9.97
N THR A 170 9.10 -9.29 9.79
CA THR A 170 8.62 -7.90 9.73
C THR A 170 9.33 -7.29 8.54
N LEU A 171 8.63 -6.49 7.72
CA LEU A 171 9.26 -5.93 6.53
C LEU A 171 10.44 -5.03 6.90
N PRO A 172 11.63 -5.23 6.33
CA PRO A 172 12.71 -4.25 6.46
C PRO A 172 12.49 -3.08 5.50
N TYR A 173 13.25 -2.00 5.73
CA TYR A 173 13.31 -0.87 4.82
C TYR A 173 14.72 -0.67 4.29
N TRP A 174 14.85 0.00 3.14
CA TRP A 174 16.12 0.42 2.58
C TRP A 174 16.29 1.93 2.70
N ASP A 175 17.23 2.38 3.53
CA ASP A 175 17.57 3.80 3.62
C ASP A 175 18.48 4.20 2.46
N SER A 176 17.85 4.59 1.34
CA SER A 176 18.54 5.03 0.13
C SER A 176 19.35 6.33 0.30
N ARG A 177 19.18 7.06 1.41
CA ARG A 177 19.98 8.26 1.70
C ARG A 177 21.44 7.92 1.99
N ALA A 178 21.69 6.77 2.62
CA ALA A 178 23.05 6.33 2.88
C ALA A 178 23.80 6.08 1.56
N ASP A 179 23.10 5.46 0.60
CA ASP A 179 23.65 5.14 -0.72
C ASP A 179 23.80 6.40 -1.58
N TYR A 180 22.94 7.41 -1.40
CA TYR A 180 23.07 8.71 -2.06
C TYR A 180 24.43 9.39 -1.75
N LEU A 181 24.98 9.15 -0.56
CA LEU A 181 26.23 9.76 -0.10
C LEU A 181 27.49 9.02 -0.57
N MET A 182 27.35 7.90 -1.29
CA MET A 182 28.48 7.15 -1.83
C MET A 182 29.07 7.86 -3.07
N ASP A 183 30.38 7.75 -3.27
CA ASP A 183 31.08 8.28 -4.46
C ASP A 183 30.49 7.69 -5.75
N ASN A 184 30.23 6.38 -5.73
CA ASN A 184 29.50 5.68 -6.77
C ASN A 184 28.28 4.99 -6.15
N GLN A 185 27.11 5.59 -6.35
CA GLN A 185 25.84 5.13 -5.80
C GLN A 185 25.42 3.74 -6.33
N GLU A 186 25.91 3.36 -7.52
CA GLU A 186 25.61 2.05 -8.10
C GLU A 186 26.31 0.89 -7.41
N ASP A 187 27.35 1.17 -6.61
CA ASP A 187 28.10 0.17 -5.86
C ASP A 187 27.40 -0.23 -4.54
N SER A 188 26.14 0.21 -4.33
CA SER A 188 25.35 -0.16 -3.16
C SER A 188 25.25 -1.68 -3.03
N ILE A 189 25.57 -2.19 -1.83
CA ILE A 189 25.52 -3.62 -1.51
C ILE A 189 24.11 -4.21 -1.70
N LEU A 190 23.07 -3.36 -1.66
CA LEU A 190 21.70 -3.80 -1.91
C LEU A 190 21.54 -4.44 -3.29
N PHE A 191 22.31 -3.99 -4.28
CA PHE A 191 22.25 -4.49 -5.66
C PHE A 191 23.39 -5.46 -5.99
N THR A 192 23.70 -6.33 -5.02
CA THR A 192 24.62 -7.45 -5.17
C THR A 192 23.89 -8.78 -5.00
N GLU A 193 24.55 -9.89 -5.33
CA GLU A 193 24.01 -11.24 -5.14
C GLU A 193 23.64 -11.57 -3.68
N ILE A 194 24.21 -10.85 -2.71
CA ILE A 194 23.90 -11.05 -1.29
C ILE A 194 22.47 -10.58 -0.99
N PHE A 195 22.07 -9.42 -1.52
CA PHE A 195 20.82 -8.75 -1.10
C PHE A 195 19.68 -8.88 -2.11
N SER A 196 19.88 -8.47 -3.35
CA SER A 196 18.76 -8.38 -4.30
C SER A 196 19.12 -8.70 -5.74
N GLY A 197 20.37 -9.02 -6.03
CA GLY A 197 20.89 -9.31 -7.37
C GLY A 197 21.44 -8.08 -8.10
N ASN A 198 22.01 -8.34 -9.28
CA ASN A 198 22.77 -7.38 -10.08
C ASN A 198 22.03 -6.04 -10.34
N PRO A 199 22.79 -4.92 -10.48
CA PRO A 199 22.23 -3.57 -10.56
C PRO A 199 21.69 -3.21 -11.95
N LYS A 200 22.20 -3.87 -13.00
CA LYS A 200 21.90 -3.53 -14.41
C LYS A 200 21.58 -4.77 -15.22
N GLY A 201 20.62 -4.63 -16.12
CA GLY A 201 20.15 -5.71 -16.99
C GLY A 201 19.12 -6.61 -16.33
N VAL A 202 18.95 -7.80 -16.90
CA VAL A 202 18.10 -8.83 -16.31
C VAL A 202 18.74 -9.34 -15.03
N VAL A 203 17.94 -9.55 -13.98
CA VAL A 203 18.42 -10.03 -12.68
C VAL A 203 18.67 -11.54 -12.76
N TYR A 204 19.96 -11.90 -12.84
CA TYR A 204 20.44 -13.28 -12.94
C TYR A 204 21.19 -13.76 -11.69
N THR A 205 21.31 -12.91 -10.69
CA THR A 205 22.08 -13.18 -9.46
C THR A 205 21.24 -12.90 -8.22
N GLY A 206 21.67 -13.47 -7.09
CA GLY A 206 21.05 -13.28 -5.78
C GLY A 206 19.67 -13.91 -5.60
N PRO A 207 18.96 -13.57 -4.51
CA PRO A 207 17.78 -14.31 -4.06
C PRO A 207 16.56 -14.20 -4.99
N PHE A 208 16.56 -13.19 -5.88
CA PHE A 208 15.47 -12.90 -6.82
C PHE A 208 15.87 -13.14 -8.28
N ALA A 209 16.95 -13.90 -8.51
CA ALA A 209 17.39 -14.29 -9.85
C ALA A 209 16.28 -15.03 -10.62
N TYR A 210 16.17 -14.75 -11.92
CA TYR A 210 15.24 -15.42 -12.85
C TYR A 210 13.75 -15.29 -12.49
N TRP A 211 13.37 -14.32 -11.65
CA TRP A 211 11.96 -14.04 -11.40
C TRP A 211 11.27 -13.53 -12.67
N SER A 212 10.20 -14.19 -13.07
CA SER A 212 9.32 -13.77 -14.17
C SER A 212 8.21 -12.84 -13.67
N THR A 213 7.67 -12.02 -14.57
CA THR A 213 6.50 -11.17 -14.27
C THR A 213 5.21 -11.77 -14.83
N PRO A 214 4.07 -11.66 -14.13
CA PRO A 214 2.80 -12.29 -14.54
C PRO A 214 2.16 -11.59 -15.76
N ILE A 215 2.52 -10.33 -16.01
CA ILE A 215 1.94 -9.52 -17.10
C ILE A 215 2.59 -9.83 -18.46
N GLN A 216 3.87 -10.20 -18.44
CA GLN A 216 4.60 -10.69 -19.60
C GLN A 216 5.44 -11.89 -19.14
N PRO A 217 4.90 -13.12 -19.22
CA PRO A 217 5.54 -14.32 -18.67
C PRO A 217 6.95 -14.62 -19.20
N SER A 218 7.34 -14.03 -20.34
CA SER A 218 8.68 -14.11 -20.93
C SER A 218 9.63 -12.98 -20.48
N THR A 219 9.15 -12.02 -19.71
CA THR A 219 9.93 -10.88 -19.21
C THR A 219 10.39 -11.17 -17.79
N LEU A 220 11.69 -11.38 -17.66
CA LEU A 220 12.39 -11.50 -16.39
C LEU A 220 12.59 -10.13 -15.73
N LEU A 221 12.67 -10.13 -14.41
CA LEU A 221 12.98 -8.96 -13.60
C LEU A 221 14.23 -8.25 -14.15
N ARG A 222 14.15 -6.93 -14.27
CA ARG A 222 15.17 -6.08 -14.91
C ARG A 222 15.34 -4.77 -14.16
N ARG A 223 16.59 -4.33 -14.03
CA ARG A 223 17.00 -3.04 -13.44
C ARG A 223 17.94 -2.27 -14.36
N GLU A 224 17.98 -0.95 -14.21
CA GLU A 224 18.91 -0.08 -14.96
C GLU A 224 19.34 1.08 -14.04
N LEU A 225 20.07 0.72 -12.98
CA LEU A 225 20.52 1.64 -11.93
C LEU A 225 21.21 2.90 -12.49
N GLY A 226 20.90 4.06 -11.91
CA GLY A 226 21.62 5.32 -12.14
C GLY A 226 21.38 6.00 -13.49
N ILE A 227 20.57 5.41 -14.39
CA ILE A 227 20.32 5.98 -15.73
C ILE A 227 19.39 7.21 -15.69
N LYS A 228 18.45 7.23 -14.74
CA LYS A 228 17.46 8.30 -14.54
C LYS A 228 17.19 8.48 -13.05
N GLY A 229 16.49 9.55 -12.67
CA GLY A 229 16.10 9.76 -11.28
C GLY A 229 17.30 9.94 -10.35
N SER A 230 17.07 9.76 -9.05
CA SER A 230 18.10 9.86 -8.02
C SER A 230 17.68 9.11 -6.77
N LEU A 231 18.64 8.63 -5.99
CA LEU A 231 18.38 8.25 -4.61
C LEU A 231 17.92 9.45 -3.76
N ILE A 232 17.37 9.22 -2.58
CA ILE A 232 16.85 10.30 -1.72
C ILE A 232 18.01 11.16 -1.24
N ASN A 233 18.06 12.41 -1.71
CA ASN A 233 19.02 13.41 -1.27
C ASN A 233 18.67 13.87 0.16
N PRO A 234 19.56 13.68 1.17
CA PRO A 234 19.29 14.06 2.56
C PRO A 234 19.04 15.56 2.76
N GLU A 235 19.74 16.42 2.01
CA GLU A 235 19.61 17.88 2.11
C GLU A 235 18.28 18.37 1.56
N ARG A 236 17.85 17.84 0.41
CA ARG A 236 16.55 18.18 -0.17
C ARG A 236 15.40 17.67 0.69
N LEU A 237 15.55 16.48 1.28
CA LEU A 237 14.54 15.89 2.17
C LEU A 237 14.23 16.76 3.39
N LYS A 238 15.17 17.61 3.84
CA LYS A 238 14.90 18.58 4.94
C LYS A 238 13.70 19.50 4.63
N ALA A 239 13.39 19.75 3.36
CA ALA A 239 12.21 20.55 2.99
C ALA A 239 10.90 19.90 3.45
N VAL A 240 10.76 18.57 3.35
CA VAL A 240 9.60 17.82 3.87
C VAL A 240 9.42 18.07 5.37
N PHE A 241 10.50 17.94 6.14
CA PHE A 241 10.46 18.07 7.59
C PHE A 241 10.32 19.51 8.11
N ARG A 242 10.45 20.53 7.24
CA ARG A 242 10.14 21.92 7.58
C ARG A 242 8.64 22.19 7.58
N LYS A 243 7.87 21.45 6.78
CA LYS A 243 6.42 21.58 6.72
C LYS A 243 5.74 21.10 8.02
N ARG A 244 4.48 21.46 8.21
CA ARG A 244 3.72 21.18 9.43
C ARG A 244 2.49 20.33 9.18
N TYR A 245 1.91 20.37 7.98
CA TYR A 245 0.68 19.69 7.64
C TYR A 245 0.85 18.75 6.45
N HIS A 246 0.05 17.69 6.40
CA HIS A 246 0.08 16.64 5.38
C HIS A 246 -0.09 17.19 3.96
N TRP A 247 -0.97 18.19 3.80
CA TRP A 247 -1.20 18.84 2.52
C TRP A 247 0.04 19.58 1.98
N GLU A 248 0.97 19.99 2.84
CA GLU A 248 2.18 20.70 2.40
C GLU A 248 3.27 19.76 1.85
N ILE A 249 3.10 18.45 1.98
CA ILE A 249 4.13 17.45 1.62
C ILE A 249 3.69 16.46 0.53
N LEU A 250 2.47 16.60 0.01
CA LEU A 250 1.91 15.72 -1.01
C LEU A 250 1.17 16.51 -2.09
N ARG A 251 1.03 15.88 -3.26
CA ARG A 251 0.21 16.42 -4.36
C ARG A 251 -1.26 16.52 -3.94
N PRO A 252 -2.05 17.41 -4.56
CA PRO A 252 -1.65 18.36 -5.61
C PRO A 252 -0.97 19.64 -5.06
N THR A 253 -0.98 19.84 -3.75
CA THR A 253 -0.61 21.11 -3.11
C THR A 253 0.89 21.32 -2.93
N ALA A 254 1.67 20.24 -2.80
CA ALA A 254 3.13 20.28 -2.82
C ALA A 254 3.66 19.97 -4.24
N PRO A 255 4.07 20.97 -5.04
CA PRO A 255 4.62 20.71 -6.36
C PRO A 255 6.00 20.05 -6.26
N ASP A 256 6.36 19.29 -7.28
CA ASP A 256 7.64 18.56 -7.36
C ASP A 256 8.88 19.47 -7.23
N SER A 257 8.75 20.74 -7.62
CA SER A 257 9.82 21.74 -7.53
C SER A 257 10.11 22.23 -6.10
N ASP A 258 9.20 22.07 -5.13
CA ASP A 258 9.39 22.58 -3.75
C ASP A 258 10.32 21.69 -2.91
N HIS A 259 10.69 20.51 -3.41
CA HIS A 259 11.41 19.47 -2.64
C HIS A 259 10.71 19.02 -1.35
N ALA A 260 9.55 19.56 -1.00
CA ALA A 260 8.71 19.14 0.11
C ALA A 260 7.74 18.02 -0.27
N ASN A 261 7.56 17.76 -1.56
CA ASN A 261 6.74 16.66 -2.05
C ASN A 261 7.44 15.32 -1.81
N LEU A 262 6.92 14.54 -0.86
CA LEU A 262 7.46 13.23 -0.49
C LEU A 262 7.29 12.19 -1.61
N GLU A 263 6.20 12.25 -2.37
CA GLU A 263 5.97 11.38 -3.52
C GLU A 263 7.01 11.65 -4.62
N SER A 264 7.39 12.91 -4.84
CA SER A 264 8.44 13.25 -5.81
C SER A 264 9.82 12.68 -5.44
N HIS A 265 10.19 12.67 -4.15
CA HIS A 265 11.41 11.99 -3.68
C HIS A 265 11.34 10.48 -3.93
N HIS A 266 10.19 9.88 -3.66
CA HIS A 266 9.90 8.47 -3.92
C HIS A 266 10.02 8.14 -5.42
N ASP A 267 9.43 8.95 -6.30
CA ASP A 267 9.41 8.74 -7.75
C ASP A 267 10.82 8.75 -8.34
N ASN A 268 11.70 9.58 -7.78
CA ASN A 268 13.10 9.65 -8.20
C ASN A 268 13.84 8.33 -7.92
N VAL A 269 13.55 7.64 -6.81
CA VAL A 269 14.17 6.34 -6.51
C VAL A 269 13.64 5.25 -7.44
N HIS A 270 12.34 5.24 -7.73
CA HIS A 270 11.75 4.35 -8.73
C HIS A 270 12.46 4.48 -10.08
N ARG A 271 12.64 5.71 -10.54
CA ARG A 271 13.38 6.02 -11.78
C ARG A 271 14.86 5.69 -11.69
N TRP A 272 15.47 5.80 -10.51
CA TRP A 272 16.87 5.43 -10.27
C TRP A 272 17.12 3.93 -10.36
N VAL A 273 16.28 3.10 -9.74
CA VAL A 273 16.43 1.65 -9.80
C VAL A 273 16.03 1.11 -11.19
N GLY A 274 14.97 1.66 -11.78
CA GLY A 274 14.41 1.16 -13.02
C GLY A 274 15.00 1.73 -14.32
N GLY A 275 15.57 2.93 -14.30
CA GLY A 275 16.11 3.57 -15.51
C GLY A 275 15.08 3.69 -16.64
N ASN A 276 15.42 3.24 -17.85
CA ASN A 276 14.53 3.34 -19.02
C ASN A 276 13.63 2.11 -19.19
N ARG A 277 14.14 0.92 -18.86
CA ARG A 277 13.49 -0.37 -19.18
C ARG A 277 13.34 -1.31 -17.99
N GLY A 278 13.82 -0.91 -16.82
CA GLY A 278 13.69 -1.69 -15.59
C GLY A 278 12.31 -1.53 -14.95
N HIS A 279 11.91 -2.55 -14.18
CA HIS A 279 10.56 -2.69 -13.68
C HIS A 279 10.20 -1.61 -12.65
N MET A 280 11.17 -1.23 -11.80
CA MET A 280 10.97 -0.18 -10.80
C MET A 280 10.62 1.19 -11.36
N ALA A 281 10.89 1.49 -12.64
CA ALA A 281 10.55 2.78 -13.25
C ALA A 281 9.10 2.86 -13.71
N SER A 282 8.36 1.75 -13.70
CA SER A 282 6.95 1.70 -14.11
C SER A 282 6.03 1.52 -12.93
N ILE A 283 5.01 2.36 -12.81
CA ILE A 283 3.95 2.24 -11.80
C ILE A 283 3.27 0.85 -11.82
N ILE A 284 3.14 0.24 -13.01
CA ILE A 284 2.45 -1.04 -13.18
C ILE A 284 3.36 -2.20 -12.74
N PHE A 285 4.65 -2.13 -13.08
CA PHE A 285 5.57 -3.24 -12.92
C PHE A 285 6.46 -3.13 -11.68
N SER A 286 6.53 -1.96 -11.03
CA SER A 286 7.47 -1.74 -9.92
C SER A 286 7.31 -2.72 -8.76
N PRO A 287 6.09 -3.14 -8.34
CA PRO A 287 5.97 -4.09 -7.24
C PRO A 287 6.44 -5.52 -7.58
N MET A 288 6.71 -5.81 -8.86
CA MET A 288 7.29 -7.08 -9.29
C MET A 288 8.75 -7.22 -8.85
N ASP A 289 9.43 -6.11 -8.55
CA ASP A 289 10.76 -6.09 -7.96
C ASP A 289 10.65 -6.07 -6.42
N PRO A 290 11.21 -7.03 -5.68
CA PRO A 290 11.17 -7.01 -4.21
C PRO A 290 11.75 -5.75 -3.56
N VAL A 291 12.62 -5.02 -4.27
CA VAL A 291 13.14 -3.71 -3.82
C VAL A 291 12.03 -2.67 -3.63
N PHE A 292 10.89 -2.81 -4.31
CA PHE A 292 9.69 -2.00 -4.11
C PHE A 292 9.30 -1.93 -2.63
N TRP A 293 9.17 -3.09 -1.98
CA TRP A 293 8.70 -3.15 -0.60
C TRP A 293 9.68 -2.50 0.38
N LEU A 294 10.97 -2.64 0.12
CA LEU A 294 12.03 -2.02 0.92
C LEU A 294 12.00 -0.50 0.80
N HIS A 295 11.82 0.01 -0.42
CA HIS A 295 11.71 1.44 -0.70
C HIS A 295 10.43 2.04 -0.09
N HIS A 296 9.27 1.41 -0.29
CA HIS A 296 8.01 1.89 0.29
C HIS A 296 7.99 1.83 1.83
N CYS A 297 8.63 0.83 2.44
CA CYS A 297 8.81 0.82 3.89
C CYS A 297 9.69 1.97 4.38
N PHE A 298 10.64 2.43 3.56
CA PHE A 298 11.46 3.60 3.90
C PHE A 298 10.69 4.92 3.73
N VAL A 299 9.89 5.04 2.67
CA VAL A 299 8.97 6.19 2.51
C VAL A 299 7.98 6.25 3.68
N ASP A 300 7.44 5.11 4.11
CA ASP A 300 6.57 5.01 5.28
C ASP A 300 7.29 5.42 6.58
N TYR A 301 8.56 5.01 6.75
CA TYR A 301 9.40 5.47 7.85
C TYR A 301 9.56 7.00 7.84
N LEU A 302 9.83 7.61 6.68
CA LEU A 302 9.96 9.06 6.56
C LEU A 302 8.66 9.79 6.91
N TRP A 303 7.52 9.26 6.44
CA TRP A 303 6.20 9.81 6.78
C TRP A 303 5.90 9.67 8.28
N GLU A 304 6.23 8.54 8.90
CA GLU A 304 6.05 8.40 10.35
C GLU A 304 6.93 9.38 11.14
N LYS A 305 8.17 9.66 10.68
CA LYS A 305 8.99 10.73 11.27
C LYS A 305 8.40 12.11 11.12
N PHE A 306 7.71 12.38 10.02
CA PHE A 306 6.95 13.59 9.85
C PHE A 306 5.78 13.65 10.85
N ARG A 307 4.96 12.60 10.96
CA ARG A 307 3.81 12.50 11.90
C ARG A 307 4.24 12.62 13.37
N GLU A 308 5.33 11.96 13.77
CA GLU A 308 5.93 12.10 15.10
C GLU A 308 6.24 13.57 15.42
N ARG A 309 6.78 14.32 14.44
CA ARG A 309 7.07 15.74 14.59
C ARG A 309 5.78 16.57 14.66
N GLN A 310 4.76 16.27 13.87
CA GLN A 310 3.46 16.94 13.95
C GLN A 310 2.86 16.84 15.35
N ASN A 311 2.85 15.62 15.91
CA ASN A 311 2.34 15.39 17.25
C ASN A 311 3.12 16.19 18.31
N LYS A 312 4.46 16.27 18.19
CA LYS A 312 5.31 17.12 19.06
C LYS A 312 5.01 18.61 18.94
N LEU A 313 4.48 19.05 17.79
CA LEU A 313 4.06 20.43 17.55
C LEU A 313 2.59 20.70 17.89
N GLY A 314 1.90 19.73 18.51
CA GLY A 314 0.48 19.84 18.88
C GLY A 314 -0.49 19.66 17.72
N ILE A 315 -0.04 19.15 16.56
CA ILE A 315 -0.89 18.83 15.41
C ILE A 315 -1.23 17.34 15.47
N ASN A 316 -2.52 17.00 15.55
CA ASN A 316 -2.95 15.60 15.57
C ASN A 316 -2.78 14.97 14.19
N SER A 317 -1.72 14.17 14.03
CA SER A 317 -1.39 13.46 12.78
C SER A 317 -2.36 12.33 12.40
N GLU A 318 -3.35 11.99 13.23
CA GLU A 318 -4.42 11.04 12.87
C GLU A 318 -5.57 11.73 12.15
N THR A 319 -5.75 13.04 12.38
CA THR A 319 -6.84 13.83 11.79
C THR A 319 -6.35 14.86 10.79
N ASP A 320 -5.03 15.03 10.63
CA ASP A 320 -4.42 15.93 9.66
C ASP A 320 -4.44 15.33 8.25
N TYR A 321 -5.61 15.33 7.64
CA TYR A 321 -5.81 14.93 6.26
C TYR A 321 -6.41 16.12 5.47
N PRO A 322 -5.86 16.47 4.29
CA PRO A 322 -6.39 17.57 3.48
C PRO A 322 -7.83 17.32 3.04
N SER A 323 -8.62 18.38 3.00
CA SER A 323 -9.84 18.38 2.20
C SER A 323 -9.48 18.25 0.71
N THR A 324 -10.15 17.35 0.01
CA THR A 324 -9.96 17.14 -1.43
C THR A 324 -11.29 16.85 -2.11
N THR A 325 -11.44 17.34 -3.33
CA THR A 325 -12.57 17.04 -4.21
C THR A 325 -12.30 15.84 -5.13
N ILE A 326 -11.07 15.31 -5.12
CA ILE A 326 -10.67 14.12 -5.89
C ILE A 326 -11.18 12.88 -5.14
N LEU A 327 -12.14 12.18 -5.73
CA LEU A 327 -12.85 11.05 -5.09
C LEU A 327 -11.88 9.94 -4.63
N GLU A 328 -10.85 9.66 -5.43
CA GLU A 328 -9.83 8.62 -5.17
C GLU A 328 -8.92 8.95 -3.96
N HIS A 329 -8.90 10.20 -3.50
CA HIS A 329 -8.12 10.62 -2.34
C HIS A 329 -8.97 11.09 -1.17
N MET A 330 -10.27 10.77 -1.13
CA MET A 330 -11.07 11.12 0.04
C MET A 330 -10.58 10.36 1.29
N PRO A 331 -10.63 10.96 2.49
CA PRO A 331 -10.12 10.36 3.73
C PRO A 331 -10.83 9.05 4.13
N ASN A 332 -12.08 8.86 3.68
CA ASN A 332 -12.87 7.64 3.89
C ASN A 332 -12.74 6.63 2.73
N ARG A 333 -11.89 6.91 1.72
CA ARG A 333 -11.71 6.03 0.57
C ARG A 333 -10.96 4.76 0.98
N LEU A 334 -11.58 3.61 0.74
CA LEU A 334 -10.93 2.30 0.89
C LEU A 334 -9.89 2.10 -0.22
N MET A 335 -8.89 1.25 0.00
CA MET A 335 -7.98 0.88 -1.09
C MET A 335 -8.79 0.26 -2.22
N ASP A 336 -8.84 0.96 -3.36
CA ASP A 336 -9.41 0.40 -4.59
C ASP A 336 -8.74 -0.95 -4.88
N ASN A 337 -9.51 -1.93 -5.37
CA ASN A 337 -9.15 -3.36 -5.49
C ASN A 337 -9.24 -4.20 -4.20
N LEU A 338 -9.71 -3.65 -3.07
CA LEU A 338 -10.26 -4.42 -1.95
C LEU A 338 -11.76 -4.08 -1.82
N ARG A 339 -12.59 -5.02 -1.34
CA ARG A 339 -14.05 -4.79 -1.31
C ARG A 339 -14.39 -3.53 -0.49
N PRO A 340 -15.42 -2.76 -0.90
CA PRO A 340 -16.07 -1.82 0.00
C PRO A 340 -16.53 -2.58 1.25
N GLN A 341 -16.25 -2.02 2.44
CA GLN A 341 -16.88 -2.52 3.65
C GLN A 341 -18.39 -2.40 3.48
N LYS A 342 -19.10 -3.48 3.79
CA LYS A 342 -20.57 -3.55 3.73
C LYS A 342 -21.22 -2.62 4.73
#